data_AF-A0AAV9UP80-F1
#
_entry.id   AF-A0AAV9UP80-F1
#
_cell.length_a   1.000
_cell.length_b   1.000
_cell.length_c   1.000
_cell.angle_alpha   90.00
_cell.angle_beta   90.00
_cell.angle_gamma   90.00
#
_symmetry.space_group_name_H-M   'P 1'
#
loop_
_entity.id
_entity.type
_entity.pdbx_description
1 polymer ?
#
loop_
_entity_poly.entity_id
_entity_poly.type
_entity_poly.pdbx_seq_one_letter_code
_entity_poly.pdbx_strand_id
1 'polypeptide(L)'
;MSRFTPIPGVDVVSYRWKDGNKKIHEVEMPRYCIALLAQTEKNIIKYILYHASKYSKLLESAEPTGYIFDMAMKYARLNKGTMVSDALYIWFVSRMTEEDWSIYKSDADKFDMSPIPPWSEKTLVTPMMDTQLDQIIVRSFLKPVRSRLLPKLQEKLLAGNPKDWFDIFLTLFVLLTSIEKLGKHADKFRRRYGVLKEGRIPRGMDPFFHDANVLLAYFHRIYQGSAPFRDDWQNPDTAKKRNMTEDQAEFIQYLQREIMPQEKRLKGMRNQKLQTYTQPMYWSHQLFFDDWNPS
;
A
#
# COMPACT_ATOMS: atom_id res chain seq x y z
N MET A 1 3.91 14.39 -27.53
CA MET A 1 2.69 14.74 -26.76
C MET A 1 1.76 15.52 -27.67
N SER A 2 0.47 15.58 -27.34
CA SER A 2 -0.54 16.26 -28.15
C SER A 2 -1.32 17.25 -27.29
N ARG A 3 -2.03 18.19 -27.93
CA ARG A 3 -3.02 19.04 -27.25
C ARG A 3 -4.41 18.46 -27.41
N PHE A 4 -5.26 18.61 -26.40
CA PHE A 4 -6.65 18.18 -26.47
C PHE A 4 -7.61 19.38 -26.48
N THR A 5 -8.82 19.16 -27.00
CA THR A 5 -9.91 20.14 -26.93
C THR A 5 -10.83 19.72 -25.80
N PRO A 6 -10.91 20.49 -24.69
CA PRO A 6 -11.72 20.11 -23.55
C PRO A 6 -13.22 20.20 -23.86
N ILE A 7 -13.97 19.24 -23.34
CA ILE A 7 -15.44 19.28 -23.31
C ILE A 7 -15.87 20.17 -22.13
N PRO A 8 -16.55 21.31 -22.39
CA PRO A 8 -16.96 22.23 -21.34
C PRO A 8 -17.82 21.55 -20.26
N GLY A 9 -17.50 21.79 -18.99
CA GLY A 9 -18.24 21.24 -17.85
C GLY A 9 -17.97 19.76 -17.55
N VAL A 10 -17.20 19.06 -18.39
CA VAL A 10 -16.82 17.65 -18.20
C VAL A 10 -15.34 17.54 -17.85
N ASP A 11 -14.47 18.13 -18.67
CA ASP A 11 -13.03 18.02 -18.48
C ASP A 11 -12.51 19.03 -17.46
N VAL A 12 -11.74 18.54 -16.49
CA VAL A 12 -11.00 19.39 -15.57
C VAL A 12 -9.75 19.89 -16.28
N VAL A 13 -9.58 21.22 -16.33
CA VAL A 13 -8.45 21.88 -17.02
C VAL A 13 -7.58 22.72 -16.08
N SER A 14 -7.89 22.71 -14.79
CA SER A 14 -7.23 23.54 -13.78
C SER A 14 -6.92 22.76 -12.51
N TYR A 15 -5.87 23.17 -11.80
CA TYR A 15 -5.63 22.77 -10.43
C TYR A 15 -6.28 23.75 -9.47
N ARG A 16 -6.88 23.24 -8.39
CA ARG A 16 -7.53 24.03 -7.34
C ARG A 16 -7.02 23.63 -5.97
N TRP A 17 -6.73 24.58 -5.10
CA TRP A 17 -6.34 24.29 -3.71
C TRP A 17 -6.84 25.37 -2.77
N LYS A 18 -6.73 25.13 -1.46
CA LYS A 18 -7.00 26.13 -0.41
C LYS A 18 -5.71 26.51 0.28
N ASP A 19 -5.53 27.80 0.54
CA ASP A 19 -4.41 28.29 1.36
C ASP A 19 -4.72 28.19 2.87
N GLY A 20 -3.75 28.61 3.70
CA GLY A 20 -3.90 28.64 5.16
C GLY A 20 -5.05 29.52 5.67
N ASN A 21 -5.49 30.49 4.85
CA ASN A 21 -6.62 31.38 5.12
C ASN A 21 -7.95 30.84 4.57
N LYS A 22 -7.96 29.57 4.10
CA LYS A 22 -9.10 28.90 3.46
C LYS A 22 -9.56 29.57 2.15
N LYS A 23 -8.77 30.46 1.56
CA LYS A 23 -9.05 31.04 0.24
C LYS A 23 -8.78 29.99 -0.83
N ILE A 24 -9.71 29.87 -1.78
CA ILE A 24 -9.57 28.96 -2.91
C ILE A 24 -8.73 29.65 -3.99
N HIS A 25 -7.72 28.94 -4.46
CA HIS A 25 -6.87 29.33 -5.59
C HIS A 25 -7.12 28.35 -6.74
N GLU A 26 -7.00 28.85 -7.97
CA GLU A 26 -7.17 28.07 -9.19
C GLU A 26 -6.13 28.51 -10.22
N VAL A 27 -5.50 27.55 -10.88
CA VAL A 27 -4.55 27.79 -11.98
C VAL A 27 -4.95 26.94 -13.17
N GLU A 28 -5.27 27.58 -14.29
CA GLU A 28 -5.51 26.90 -15.57
C GLU A 28 -4.20 26.32 -16.09
N MET A 29 -4.24 25.05 -16.50
CA MET A 29 -3.09 24.33 -17.00
C MET A 29 -3.12 24.28 -18.53
N PRO A 30 -1.95 24.23 -19.20
CA PRO A 30 -1.90 23.99 -20.63
C PRO A 30 -2.62 22.69 -21.01
N ARG A 31 -3.25 22.67 -22.19
CA ARG A 31 -4.11 21.56 -22.64
C ARG A 31 -3.33 20.39 -23.22
N TYR A 32 -2.21 20.02 -22.63
CA TYR A 32 -1.43 18.87 -23.07
C TYR A 32 -2.01 17.56 -22.56
N CYS A 33 -1.84 16.51 -23.35
CA CYS A 33 -2.20 15.14 -23.02
C CYS A 33 -1.13 14.14 -23.51
N ILE A 34 -1.18 12.92 -22.97
CA ILE A 34 -0.37 11.80 -23.39
C ILE A 34 -0.97 11.22 -24.68
N ALA A 35 -0.21 11.34 -25.77
CA ALA A 35 -0.63 10.86 -27.09
C ALA A 35 -0.38 9.35 -27.28
N LEU A 36 0.71 8.83 -26.70
CA LEU A 36 1.19 7.45 -26.92
C LEU A 36 0.89 6.56 -25.71
N LEU A 37 -0.40 6.40 -25.37
CA LEU A 37 -0.83 5.69 -24.16
C LEU A 37 -0.25 4.27 -24.03
N ALA A 38 -0.22 3.50 -25.12
CA ALA A 38 0.34 2.14 -25.11
C ALA A 38 1.85 2.10 -24.81
N GLN A 39 2.60 3.11 -25.27
CA GLN A 39 4.03 3.20 -24.96
C GLN A 39 4.24 3.69 -23.52
N THR A 40 3.43 4.64 -23.07
CA THR A 40 3.44 5.11 -21.68
C THR A 40 3.16 3.97 -20.71
N GLU A 41 2.16 3.15 -20.99
CA GLU A 41 1.85 1.96 -20.20
C GLU A 41 3.06 1.03 -20.07
N LYS A 42 3.71 0.67 -21.20
CA LYS A 42 4.94 -0.14 -21.18
C LYS A 42 6.06 0.49 -20.34
N ASN A 43 6.21 1.81 -20.42
CA ASN A 43 7.24 2.53 -19.67
C ASN A 43 6.94 2.55 -18.17
N ILE A 44 5.68 2.73 -17.77
CA ILE A 44 5.24 2.66 -16.37
C ILE A 44 5.51 1.26 -15.80
N ILE A 45 5.19 0.20 -16.54
CA ILE A 45 5.48 -1.18 -16.10
C ILE A 45 6.98 -1.35 -15.81
N LYS A 46 7.84 -0.94 -16.75
CA LYS A 46 9.29 -1.02 -16.57
C LYS A 46 9.76 -0.22 -15.37
N TYR A 47 9.22 0.98 -15.18
CA TYR A 47 9.54 1.84 -14.04
C TYR A 47 9.20 1.17 -12.71
N ILE A 48 7.97 0.65 -12.55
CA ILE A 48 7.52 -0.02 -11.33
C ILE A 48 8.42 -1.21 -11.01
N LEU A 49 8.69 -2.07 -11.99
CA LEU A 49 9.53 -3.25 -11.78
C LEU A 49 10.97 -2.89 -11.43
N TYR A 50 11.53 -1.85 -12.05
CA TYR A 50 12.88 -1.37 -11.77
C TYR A 50 12.99 -0.77 -10.35
N HIS A 51 11.94 -0.09 -9.87
CA HIS A 51 11.95 0.57 -8.57
C HIS A 51 11.42 -0.29 -7.42
N ALA A 52 10.71 -1.39 -7.66
CA ALA A 52 10.18 -2.29 -6.63
C ALA A 52 11.25 -2.71 -5.60
N SER A 53 12.47 -3.03 -6.05
CA SER A 53 13.59 -3.40 -5.19
C SER A 53 14.21 -2.23 -4.42
N LYS A 54 13.97 -0.98 -4.84
CA LYS A 54 14.41 0.22 -4.11
C LYS A 54 13.41 0.61 -3.01
N TYR A 55 12.13 0.33 -3.21
CA TYR A 55 11.10 0.58 -2.21
C TYR A 55 11.26 -0.27 -0.95
N SER A 56 11.83 -1.47 -1.05
CA SER A 56 12.14 -2.26 0.14
C SER A 56 13.19 -1.60 1.03
N LYS A 57 14.22 -1.01 0.42
CA LYS A 57 15.27 -0.27 1.14
C LYS A 57 14.74 0.94 1.89
N LEU A 58 13.66 1.55 1.39
CA LEU A 58 12.99 2.63 2.11
C LEU A 58 12.25 2.12 3.36
N LEU A 59 11.89 0.84 3.42
CA LEU A 59 11.25 0.20 4.58
C LEU A 59 12.25 -0.38 5.58
N GLU A 60 13.52 -0.63 5.18
CA GLU A 60 14.61 -1.10 6.07
C GLU A 60 14.82 -0.19 7.29
N SER A 61 14.49 1.11 7.19
CA SER A 61 14.56 2.04 8.33
C SER A 61 13.44 1.89 9.37
N ALA A 62 12.47 1.02 9.12
CA ALA A 62 11.28 0.83 9.95
C ALA A 62 11.14 -0.61 10.45
N GLU A 63 12.18 -1.13 11.12
CA GLU A 63 12.13 -2.45 11.75
C GLU A 63 10.94 -2.58 12.72
N PRO A 64 10.24 -3.73 12.76
CA PRO A 64 10.49 -4.98 12.02
C PRO A 64 9.82 -5.05 10.62
N THR A 65 9.17 -3.96 10.19
CA THR A 65 8.38 -3.95 8.94
C THR A 65 9.26 -4.17 7.71
N GLY A 66 10.45 -3.54 7.69
CA GLY A 66 11.43 -3.71 6.61
C GLY A 66 11.81 -5.17 6.39
N TYR A 67 12.21 -5.85 7.47
CA TYR A 67 12.61 -7.26 7.43
C TYR A 67 11.50 -8.19 6.91
N ILE A 68 10.23 -7.93 7.28
CA ILE A 68 9.10 -8.72 6.79
C ILE A 68 8.87 -8.50 5.29
N PHE A 69 9.01 -7.27 4.80
CA PHE A 69 8.93 -6.97 3.37
C PHE A 69 10.07 -7.60 2.56
N ASP A 70 11.28 -7.65 3.13
CA ASP A 70 12.41 -8.34 2.49
C ASP A 70 12.16 -9.84 2.37
N MET A 71 11.62 -10.47 3.43
CA MET A 71 11.21 -11.86 3.37
C MET A 71 10.08 -12.08 2.36
N ALA A 72 9.08 -11.19 2.31
CA ALA A 72 8.00 -11.27 1.33
C ALA A 72 8.53 -11.23 -0.12
N MET A 73 9.47 -10.33 -0.41
CA MET A 73 10.10 -10.26 -1.73
C MET A 73 10.96 -11.49 -2.04
N LYS A 74 11.76 -11.97 -1.08
CA LYS A 74 12.55 -13.21 -1.24
C LYS A 74 11.61 -14.37 -1.56
N TYR A 75 10.54 -14.51 -0.78
CA TYR A 75 9.51 -15.52 -0.98
C TYR A 75 8.86 -15.42 -2.36
N ALA A 76 8.44 -14.23 -2.80
CA ALA A 76 7.83 -14.02 -4.12
C ALA A 76 8.79 -14.28 -5.29
N ARG A 77 10.10 -14.04 -5.13
CA ARG A 77 11.12 -14.35 -6.15
C ARG A 77 11.31 -15.86 -6.32
N LEU A 78 11.34 -16.59 -5.21
CA LEU A 78 11.49 -18.05 -5.20
C LEU A 78 10.20 -18.75 -5.62
N ASN A 79 9.04 -18.18 -5.29
CA ASN A 79 7.72 -18.76 -5.53
C ASN A 79 6.90 -17.85 -6.46
N LYS A 80 7.07 -18.04 -7.78
CA LYS A 80 6.40 -17.23 -8.80
C LYS A 80 4.87 -17.45 -8.77
N GLY A 81 4.10 -16.38 -8.95
CA GLY A 81 2.63 -16.44 -9.05
C GLY A 81 1.90 -16.64 -7.71
N THR A 82 2.60 -16.51 -6.59
CA THR A 82 2.06 -16.51 -5.23
C THR A 82 1.20 -15.29 -4.95
N MET A 83 0.35 -15.37 -3.93
CA MET A 83 -0.45 -14.22 -3.47
C MET A 83 0.44 -13.10 -2.95
N VAL A 84 1.57 -13.44 -2.32
CA VAL A 84 2.57 -12.46 -1.88
C VAL A 84 3.07 -11.61 -3.04
N SER A 85 3.30 -12.22 -4.21
CA SER A 85 3.75 -11.48 -5.41
C SER A 85 2.71 -10.46 -5.90
N ASP A 86 1.43 -10.85 -5.91
CA ASP A 86 0.32 -9.96 -6.30
C ASP A 86 0.12 -8.85 -5.24
N ALA A 87 0.21 -9.16 -3.94
CA ALA A 87 0.10 -8.18 -2.85
C ALA A 87 1.24 -7.15 -2.86
N LEU A 88 2.48 -7.61 -3.07
CA LEU A 88 3.64 -6.71 -3.24
C LEU A 88 3.47 -5.81 -4.47
N TYR A 89 2.90 -6.35 -5.55
CA TYR A 89 2.67 -5.54 -6.74
C TYR A 89 1.63 -4.44 -6.50
N ILE A 90 0.52 -4.74 -5.80
CA ILE A 90 -0.43 -3.72 -5.33
C ILE A 90 0.29 -2.69 -4.47
N TRP A 91 1.12 -3.13 -3.53
CA TRP A 91 1.89 -2.24 -2.66
C TRP A 91 2.72 -1.24 -3.47
N PHE A 92 3.57 -1.73 -4.37
CA PHE A 92 4.47 -0.87 -5.15
C PHE A 92 3.72 0.09 -6.06
N VAL A 93 2.71 -0.40 -6.77
CA VAL A 93 1.87 0.44 -7.65
C VAL A 93 1.19 1.54 -6.84
N SER A 94 0.63 1.20 -5.67
CA SER A 94 -0.06 2.18 -4.81
C SER A 94 0.89 3.25 -4.30
N ARG A 95 2.10 2.90 -3.85
CA ARG A 95 3.09 3.89 -3.37
C ARG A 95 3.55 4.85 -4.46
N MET A 96 3.58 4.40 -5.72
CA MET A 96 3.92 5.26 -6.85
C MET A 96 2.83 6.30 -7.11
N THR A 97 1.55 5.92 -6.97
CA THR A 97 0.41 6.84 -7.19
C THR A 97 0.06 7.72 -6.00
N GLU A 98 0.74 7.56 -4.86
CA GLU A 98 0.52 8.41 -3.67
C GLU A 98 1.24 9.76 -3.74
N GLU A 99 2.19 9.92 -4.67
CA GLU A 99 2.85 11.18 -4.93
C GLU A 99 2.28 11.81 -6.20
N ASP A 100 2.20 13.14 -6.21
CA ASP A 100 1.66 13.87 -7.35
C ASP A 100 2.55 13.64 -8.59
N TRP A 101 1.94 13.26 -9.71
CA TRP A 101 2.64 13.08 -10.97
C TRP A 101 3.28 14.40 -11.41
N SER A 102 4.58 14.37 -11.66
CA SER A 102 5.35 15.56 -12.02
C SER A 102 6.20 15.34 -13.26
N ILE A 103 6.36 16.40 -14.04
CA ILE A 103 7.31 16.46 -15.14
C ILE A 103 8.70 16.76 -14.58
N TYR A 104 9.70 16.05 -15.10
CA TYR A 104 11.09 16.29 -14.74
C TYR A 104 11.51 17.71 -15.13
N LYS A 105 12.27 18.39 -14.27
CA LYS A 105 12.54 19.84 -14.38
C LYS A 105 13.10 20.26 -15.75
N SER A 106 14.00 19.46 -16.33
CA SER A 106 14.59 19.76 -17.65
C SER A 106 13.61 19.65 -18.82
N ASP A 107 12.43 19.06 -18.61
CA ASP A 107 11.39 18.91 -19.62
C ASP A 107 10.23 19.90 -19.42
N ALA A 108 10.14 20.57 -18.27
CA ALA A 108 9.06 21.50 -17.94
C ALA A 108 8.98 22.67 -18.93
N ASP A 109 10.14 23.22 -19.32
CA ASP A 109 10.25 24.34 -20.27
C ASP A 109 9.69 23.98 -21.66
N LYS A 110 9.70 22.69 -22.05
CA LYS A 110 9.16 22.22 -23.32
C LYS A 110 7.63 22.28 -23.38
N PHE A 111 6.98 22.49 -22.23
CA PHE A 111 5.53 22.48 -22.10
C PHE A 111 4.97 23.81 -21.59
N ASP A 112 5.79 24.87 -21.52
CA ASP A 112 5.36 26.15 -20.93
C ASP A 112 4.74 25.96 -19.52
N MET A 113 5.24 24.99 -18.77
CA MET A 113 4.74 24.68 -17.43
C MET A 113 5.80 24.99 -16.38
N SER A 114 5.36 25.60 -15.30
CA SER A 114 6.19 25.93 -14.15
C SER A 114 5.58 25.35 -12.87
N PRO A 115 6.37 25.20 -11.79
CA PRO A 115 5.84 24.87 -10.48
C PRO A 115 4.78 25.89 -10.03
N ILE A 116 3.67 25.40 -9.50
CA ILE A 116 2.57 26.22 -8.97
C ILE A 116 2.41 25.96 -7.47
N PRO A 117 2.04 26.94 -6.63
CA PRO A 117 1.73 26.67 -5.23
C PRO A 117 0.59 25.64 -5.09
N PRO A 118 0.57 24.81 -4.03
CA PRO A 118 1.62 24.57 -3.02
C PRO A 118 2.79 23.69 -3.51
N TRP A 119 2.81 23.26 -4.77
CA TRP A 119 3.85 22.41 -5.37
C TRP A 119 5.04 23.22 -5.92
N SER A 120 5.54 24.18 -5.15
CA SER A 120 6.59 25.12 -5.60
C SER A 120 7.92 24.47 -6.01
N GLU A 121 8.12 23.20 -5.70
CA GLU A 121 9.33 22.43 -6.05
C GLU A 121 9.16 21.50 -7.26
N LYS A 122 7.92 21.25 -7.70
CA LYS A 122 7.60 20.25 -8.75
C LYS A 122 6.68 20.86 -9.80
N THR A 123 7.01 20.66 -11.07
CA THR A 123 6.07 20.94 -12.17
C THR A 123 5.11 19.77 -12.30
N LEU A 124 3.84 19.97 -11.97
CA LEU A 124 2.82 18.93 -12.10
C LEU A 124 2.56 18.59 -13.57
N VAL A 125 2.11 17.37 -13.83
CA VAL A 125 1.47 17.04 -15.11
C VAL A 125 0.16 17.82 -15.26
N THR A 126 -0.44 17.86 -16.45
CA THR A 126 -1.76 18.50 -16.60
C THR A 126 -2.86 17.61 -16.02
N PRO A 127 -4.04 18.15 -15.62
CA PRO A 127 -5.14 17.32 -15.11
C PRO A 127 -5.60 16.21 -16.08
N MET A 128 -5.50 16.46 -17.39
CA MET A 128 -5.78 15.44 -18.41
C MET A 128 -4.72 14.33 -18.41
N MET A 129 -3.44 14.68 -18.33
CA MET A 129 -2.37 13.67 -18.21
C MET A 129 -2.52 12.86 -16.92
N ASP A 130 -2.81 13.51 -15.80
CA ASP A 130 -3.07 12.88 -14.51
C ASP A 130 -4.17 11.82 -14.63
N THR A 131 -5.31 12.19 -15.22
CA THR A 131 -6.42 11.28 -15.49
C THR A 131 -6.01 10.11 -16.39
N GLN A 132 -5.23 10.37 -17.45
CA GLN A 132 -4.75 9.32 -18.36
C GLN A 132 -3.79 8.35 -17.67
N LEU A 133 -2.90 8.86 -16.81
CA LEU A 133 -1.98 8.03 -16.01
C LEU A 133 -2.77 7.16 -15.03
N ASP A 134 -3.72 7.73 -14.31
CA ASP A 134 -4.59 6.99 -13.39
C ASP A 134 -5.39 5.89 -14.10
N GLN A 135 -5.93 6.18 -15.28
CA GLN A 135 -6.62 5.19 -16.10
C GLN A 135 -5.69 4.03 -16.50
N ILE A 136 -4.44 4.32 -16.88
CA ILE A 136 -3.44 3.29 -17.17
C ILE A 136 -3.18 2.45 -15.91
N ILE A 137 -2.97 3.07 -14.74
CA ILE A 137 -2.74 2.36 -13.49
C ILE A 137 -3.92 1.44 -13.13
N VAL A 138 -5.14 1.97 -13.15
CA VAL A 138 -6.34 1.21 -12.81
C VAL A 138 -6.55 0.04 -13.77
N ARG A 139 -6.49 0.31 -15.08
CA ARG A 139 -6.79 -0.69 -16.12
C ARG A 139 -5.73 -1.77 -16.21
N SER A 140 -4.46 -1.38 -16.22
CA SER A 140 -3.36 -2.28 -16.57
C SER A 140 -2.74 -2.95 -15.35
N PHE A 141 -2.97 -2.43 -14.15
CA PHE A 141 -2.37 -2.94 -12.92
C PHE A 141 -3.42 -3.37 -11.91
N LEU A 142 -4.19 -2.41 -11.37
CA LEU A 142 -5.05 -2.68 -10.21
C LEU A 142 -6.17 -3.68 -10.53
N LYS A 143 -6.86 -3.52 -11.66
CA LYS A 143 -7.93 -4.44 -12.08
C LYS A 143 -7.43 -5.87 -12.32
N PRO A 144 -6.37 -6.12 -13.12
CA PRO A 144 -5.84 -7.46 -13.32
C PRO A 144 -5.38 -8.12 -12.01
N VAL A 145 -4.65 -7.39 -11.17
CA VAL A 145 -4.10 -7.98 -9.94
C VAL A 145 -5.21 -8.31 -8.95
N ARG A 146 -6.22 -7.44 -8.80
CA ARG A 146 -7.43 -7.73 -8.02
C ARG A 146 -8.11 -9.02 -8.51
N SER A 147 -8.26 -9.18 -9.82
CA SER A 147 -8.94 -10.35 -10.40
C SER A 147 -8.22 -11.67 -10.15
N ARG A 148 -6.90 -11.64 -9.88
CA ARG A 148 -6.11 -12.82 -9.54
C ARG A 148 -5.98 -13.04 -8.04
N LEU A 149 -5.72 -11.98 -7.28
CA LEU A 149 -5.45 -12.07 -5.85
C LEU A 149 -6.70 -12.43 -5.06
N LEU A 150 -7.83 -11.78 -5.35
CA LEU A 150 -9.04 -11.93 -4.53
C LEU A 150 -9.58 -13.38 -4.54
N PRO A 151 -9.73 -14.06 -5.69
CA PRO A 151 -10.18 -15.46 -5.70
C PRO A 151 -9.20 -16.38 -4.97
N LYS A 152 -7.89 -16.24 -5.22
CA LYS A 152 -6.86 -17.07 -4.56
C LYS A 152 -6.85 -16.88 -3.04
N LEU A 153 -6.98 -15.64 -2.59
CA LEU A 153 -6.99 -15.32 -1.16
C LEU A 153 -8.24 -15.88 -0.50
N GLN A 154 -9.40 -15.74 -1.14
CA GLN A 154 -10.65 -16.32 -0.63
C GLN A 154 -10.57 -17.85 -0.58
N GLU A 155 -10.10 -18.50 -1.64
CA GLU A 155 -9.92 -19.95 -1.71
C GLU A 155 -9.02 -20.45 -0.57
N LYS A 156 -7.83 -19.87 -0.42
CA LYS A 156 -6.88 -20.27 0.63
C LYS A 156 -7.43 -20.00 2.02
N LEU A 157 -7.95 -18.79 2.28
CA LEU A 157 -8.51 -18.45 3.60
C LEU A 157 -9.62 -19.42 4.02
N LEU A 158 -10.48 -19.85 3.10
CA LEU A 158 -11.56 -20.80 3.39
C LEU A 158 -11.10 -22.25 3.48
N ALA A 159 -10.05 -22.65 2.75
CA ALA A 159 -9.52 -24.00 2.78
C ALA A 159 -8.85 -24.34 4.13
N GLY A 160 -8.24 -23.35 4.80
CA GLY A 160 -7.64 -23.54 6.12
C GLY A 160 -6.44 -24.49 6.14
N ASN A 161 -5.77 -24.66 5.00
CA ASN A 161 -4.64 -25.59 4.89
C ASN A 161 -3.40 -25.02 5.61
N PRO A 162 -2.89 -25.67 6.68
CA PRO A 162 -1.74 -25.15 7.45
C PRO A 162 -0.48 -24.90 6.61
N LYS A 163 -0.31 -25.62 5.49
CA LYS A 163 0.84 -25.44 4.59
C LYS A 163 0.87 -24.06 3.92
N ASP A 164 -0.29 -23.41 3.81
CA ASP A 164 -0.43 -22.09 3.21
C ASP A 164 -0.19 -20.95 4.21
N TRP A 165 0.03 -21.25 5.49
CA TRP A 165 0.12 -20.24 6.54
C TRP A 165 1.16 -19.17 6.22
N PHE A 166 2.34 -19.55 5.71
CA PHE A 166 3.42 -18.59 5.45
C PHE A 166 3.10 -17.64 4.28
N ASP A 167 2.52 -18.16 3.20
CA ASP A 167 2.05 -17.37 2.03
C ASP A 167 0.93 -16.40 2.47
N ILE A 168 0.00 -16.87 3.30
CA ILE A 168 -1.11 -16.06 3.84
C ILE A 168 -0.58 -14.99 4.78
N PHE A 169 0.27 -15.35 5.75
CA PHE A 169 0.85 -14.41 6.72
C PHE A 169 1.54 -13.25 6.01
N LEU A 170 2.44 -13.52 5.07
CA LEU A 170 3.14 -12.49 4.31
C LEU A 170 2.18 -11.65 3.45
N THR A 171 1.20 -12.29 2.79
CA THR A 171 0.19 -11.60 1.98
C THR A 171 -0.62 -10.62 2.84
N LEU A 172 -1.15 -11.09 3.97
CA LEU A 172 -1.95 -10.27 4.88
C LEU A 172 -1.12 -9.16 5.49
N PHE A 173 0.13 -9.42 5.87
CA PHE A 173 1.02 -8.39 6.40
C PHE A 173 1.16 -7.23 5.39
N VAL A 174 1.49 -7.53 4.13
CA VAL A 174 1.62 -6.52 3.06
C VAL A 174 0.31 -5.74 2.85
N LEU A 175 -0.83 -6.43 2.81
CA LEU A 175 -2.14 -5.78 2.62
C LEU A 175 -2.52 -4.89 3.80
N LEU A 176 -2.35 -5.35 5.04
CA LEU A 176 -2.69 -4.58 6.24
C LEU A 176 -1.80 -3.35 6.38
N THR A 177 -0.49 -3.48 6.16
CA THR A 177 0.40 -2.31 6.10
C THR A 177 -0.04 -1.36 4.96
N SER A 178 -0.67 -1.85 3.88
CA SER A 178 -1.06 -1.00 2.74
C SER A 178 -2.17 -0.06 3.16
N ILE A 179 -3.10 -0.55 3.97
CA ILE A 179 -4.23 0.19 4.53
C ILE A 179 -3.73 1.31 5.45
N GLU A 180 -2.70 1.04 6.27
CA GLU A 180 -2.07 2.06 7.13
C GLU A 180 -1.52 3.23 6.29
N LYS A 181 -0.77 2.91 5.23
CA LYS A 181 -0.17 3.92 4.33
C LYS A 181 -1.24 4.68 3.54
N LEU A 182 -2.24 3.97 3.02
CA LEU A 182 -3.36 4.60 2.31
C LEU A 182 -4.09 5.59 3.22
N GLY A 183 -4.32 5.23 4.49
CA GLY A 183 -4.90 6.12 5.48
C GLY A 183 -4.05 7.37 5.74
N LYS A 184 -2.71 7.22 5.85
CA LYS A 184 -1.80 8.37 5.96
C LYS A 184 -1.86 9.28 4.74
N HIS A 185 -1.87 8.70 3.54
CA HIS A 185 -1.99 9.45 2.30
C HIS A 185 -3.33 10.20 2.22
N ALA A 186 -4.45 9.54 2.57
CA ALA A 186 -5.76 10.17 2.61
C ALA A 186 -5.83 11.34 3.61
N ASP A 187 -5.15 11.25 4.76
CA ASP A 187 -5.04 12.37 5.70
C ASP A 187 -4.23 13.54 5.10
N LYS A 188 -3.08 13.27 4.48
CA LYS A 188 -2.27 14.27 3.75
C LYS A 188 -3.09 14.97 2.67
N PHE A 189 -3.84 14.20 1.88
CA PHE A 189 -4.72 14.73 0.83
C PHE A 189 -5.82 15.62 1.42
N ARG A 190 -6.53 15.17 2.47
CA ARG A 190 -7.59 15.97 3.12
C ARG A 190 -7.08 17.30 3.66
N ARG A 191 -5.89 17.31 4.28
CA ARG A 191 -5.25 18.53 4.78
C ARG A 191 -4.99 19.51 3.63
N ARG A 192 -4.45 19.01 2.50
CA ARG A 192 -4.15 19.81 1.31
C ARG A 192 -5.38 20.51 0.71
N TYR A 193 -6.53 19.83 0.67
CA TYR A 193 -7.78 20.38 0.10
C TYR A 193 -8.74 20.98 1.14
N GLY A 194 -8.31 21.11 2.40
CA GLY A 194 -9.05 21.81 3.45
C GLY A 194 -10.41 21.21 3.79
N VAL A 195 -10.53 19.88 3.77
CA VAL A 195 -11.79 19.14 4.05
C VAL A 195 -11.98 18.87 5.55
N LEU A 196 -11.37 19.63 6.46
CA LEU A 196 -11.27 19.21 7.88
C LEU A 196 -12.51 19.51 8.76
N LYS A 197 -12.87 18.49 9.54
CA LYS A 197 -12.92 18.53 11.02
C LYS A 197 -11.81 17.59 11.52
N GLU A 198 -10.93 18.03 12.42
CA GLU A 198 -9.87 17.21 13.00
C GLU A 198 -10.43 16.02 13.80
N GLY A 199 -9.65 14.94 13.93
CA GLY A 199 -10.01 13.80 14.79
C GLY A 199 -10.94 12.77 14.16
N ARG A 200 -11.21 12.82 12.85
CA ARG A 200 -12.06 11.86 12.14
C ARG A 200 -11.26 11.06 11.12
N ILE A 201 -11.60 9.77 10.98
CA ILE A 201 -11.14 8.91 9.90
C ILE A 201 -11.36 9.60 8.54
N PRO A 202 -10.40 9.54 7.59
CA PRO A 202 -10.64 10.04 6.25
C PRO A 202 -11.89 9.38 5.64
N ARG A 203 -12.88 10.20 5.27
CA ARG A 203 -14.14 9.73 4.65
C ARG A 203 -13.85 8.71 3.54
N GLY A 204 -14.48 7.55 3.62
CA GLY A 204 -14.28 6.45 2.66
C GLY A 204 -13.24 5.42 3.08
N MET A 205 -12.58 5.57 4.24
CA MET A 205 -11.66 4.55 4.78
C MET A 205 -12.37 3.44 5.58
N ASP A 206 -13.61 3.67 6.04
CA ASP A 206 -14.36 2.70 6.84
C ASP A 206 -14.47 1.30 6.20
N PRO A 207 -14.72 1.17 4.87
CA PRO A 207 -14.70 -0.13 4.20
C PRO A 207 -13.35 -0.84 4.30
N PHE A 208 -12.23 -0.11 4.18
CA PHE A 208 -10.90 -0.71 4.28
C PHE A 208 -10.61 -1.24 5.70
N PHE A 209 -11.10 -0.55 6.73
CA PHE A 209 -10.94 -1.01 8.11
C PHE A 209 -11.84 -2.22 8.41
N HIS A 210 -13.04 -2.23 7.84
CA HIS A 210 -13.89 -3.41 7.87
C HIS A 210 -13.21 -4.61 7.19
N ASP A 211 -12.67 -4.42 5.99
CA ASP A 211 -11.96 -5.47 5.26
C ASP A 211 -10.73 -5.96 6.03
N ALA A 212 -9.96 -5.07 6.66
CA ALA A 212 -8.85 -5.45 7.53
C ALA A 212 -9.30 -6.36 8.68
N ASN A 213 -10.40 -6.01 9.35
CA ASN A 213 -10.99 -6.82 10.41
C ASN A 213 -11.47 -8.18 9.89
N VAL A 214 -12.07 -8.25 8.69
CA VAL A 214 -12.48 -9.51 8.07
C VAL A 214 -11.26 -10.41 7.81
N LEU A 215 -10.20 -9.88 7.21
CA LEU A 215 -8.97 -10.61 6.95
C LEU A 215 -8.34 -11.15 8.25
N LEU A 216 -8.27 -10.33 9.29
CA LEU A 216 -7.76 -10.72 10.60
C LEU A 216 -8.64 -11.80 11.25
N ALA A 217 -9.97 -11.70 11.14
CA ALA A 217 -10.89 -12.71 11.67
C ALA A 217 -10.65 -14.08 11.04
N TYR A 218 -10.52 -14.15 9.72
CA TYR A 218 -10.22 -15.39 9.02
C TYR A 218 -8.87 -15.97 9.41
N PHE A 219 -7.84 -15.11 9.46
CA PHE A 219 -6.50 -15.53 9.86
C PHE A 219 -6.47 -16.13 11.27
N HIS A 220 -7.11 -15.48 12.23
CA HIS A 220 -7.13 -15.97 13.61
C HIS A 220 -8.00 -17.20 13.79
N ARG A 221 -9.20 -17.22 13.21
CA ARG A 221 -10.18 -18.30 13.46
C ARG A 221 -9.90 -19.56 12.67
N ILE A 222 -9.42 -19.45 11.42
CA ILE A 222 -9.20 -20.62 10.57
C ILE A 222 -7.77 -21.12 10.68
N TYR A 223 -6.79 -20.21 10.73
CA TYR A 223 -5.38 -20.57 10.67
C TYR A 223 -4.68 -20.67 12.03
N GLN A 224 -5.39 -20.35 13.12
CA GLN A 224 -4.75 -20.09 14.42
C GLN A 224 -3.55 -19.16 14.21
N GLY A 225 -3.82 -18.05 13.54
CA GLY A 225 -2.83 -17.25 12.82
C GLY A 225 -1.58 -16.88 13.62
N SER A 226 -1.72 -16.60 14.91
CA SER A 226 -0.63 -16.24 15.80
C SER A 226 0.14 -17.43 16.41
N ALA A 227 -0.34 -18.67 16.25
CA ALA A 227 0.25 -19.85 16.89
C ALA A 227 1.75 -20.07 16.56
N PRO A 228 2.21 -19.86 15.31
CA PRO A 228 3.65 -19.92 15.00
C PRO A 228 4.52 -19.00 15.86
N PHE A 229 4.01 -17.88 16.38
CA PHE A 229 4.80 -16.99 17.24
C PHE A 229 4.91 -17.48 18.69
N ARG A 230 4.26 -18.60 19.04
CA ARG A 230 4.38 -19.25 20.35
C ARG A 230 5.15 -20.57 20.31
N ASP A 231 5.43 -21.09 19.12
CA ASP A 231 6.14 -22.35 19.00
C ASP A 231 7.61 -22.20 19.40
N ASP A 232 8.18 -23.32 19.88
CA ASP A 232 9.62 -23.47 20.04
C ASP A 232 10.25 -23.88 18.70
N TRP A 233 10.79 -22.89 18.00
CA TRP A 233 11.48 -23.08 16.73
C TRP A 233 12.93 -23.55 16.89
N GLN A 234 13.48 -23.61 18.11
CA GLN A 234 14.78 -24.25 18.34
C GLN A 234 14.66 -25.77 18.22
N ASN A 235 13.46 -26.32 18.41
CA ASN A 235 13.16 -27.70 18.15
C ASN A 235 13.07 -27.99 16.63
N PRO A 236 13.95 -28.84 16.07
CA PRO A 236 13.95 -29.16 14.63
C PRO A 236 12.65 -29.81 14.12
N ASP A 237 11.87 -30.44 15.00
CA ASP A 237 10.60 -31.07 14.62
C ASP A 237 9.47 -30.06 14.43
N THR A 238 9.58 -28.86 15.00
CA THR A 238 8.58 -27.79 14.86
C THR A 238 8.47 -27.34 13.40
N ALA A 239 9.60 -27.07 12.73
CA ALA A 239 9.63 -26.68 11.33
C ALA A 239 9.03 -27.75 10.41
N LYS A 240 9.34 -29.02 10.67
CA LYS A 240 8.76 -30.16 9.94
C LYS A 240 7.25 -30.24 10.12
N LYS A 241 6.75 -30.14 11.36
CA LYS A 241 5.30 -30.18 11.67
C LYS A 241 4.54 -29.03 11.01
N ARG A 242 5.13 -27.84 10.97
CA ARG A 242 4.56 -26.63 10.36
C ARG A 242 4.76 -26.57 8.84
N ASN A 243 5.45 -27.54 8.24
CA ASN A 243 5.78 -27.55 6.82
C ASN A 243 6.49 -26.25 6.37
N MET A 244 7.47 -25.82 7.17
CA MET A 244 8.28 -24.63 6.90
C MET A 244 9.73 -24.99 6.63
N THR A 245 10.40 -24.19 5.79
CA THR A 245 11.84 -24.31 5.58
C THR A 245 12.62 -23.75 6.77
N GLU A 246 13.90 -24.09 6.87
CA GLU A 246 14.80 -23.55 7.89
C GLU A 246 14.85 -22.01 7.85
N ASP A 247 15.03 -21.41 6.67
CA ASP A 247 14.94 -19.95 6.46
C ASP A 247 13.64 -19.32 6.99
N GLN A 248 12.51 -20.03 6.89
CA GLN A 248 11.21 -19.54 7.36
C GLN A 248 11.13 -19.64 8.88
N ALA A 249 11.63 -20.73 9.47
CA ALA A 249 11.72 -20.89 10.92
C ALA A 249 12.61 -19.83 11.56
N GLU A 250 13.81 -19.59 11.02
CA GLU A 250 14.72 -18.53 11.49
C GLU A 250 14.07 -17.15 11.42
N PHE A 251 13.32 -16.88 10.35
CA PHE A 251 12.58 -15.64 10.19
C PHE A 251 11.49 -15.48 11.26
N ILE A 252 10.73 -16.52 11.58
CA ILE A 252 9.73 -16.45 12.66
C ILE A 252 10.42 -16.24 14.02
N GLN A 253 11.55 -16.90 14.29
CA GLN A 253 12.35 -16.67 15.51
C GLN A 253 12.81 -15.22 15.64
N TYR A 254 13.29 -14.63 14.55
CA TYR A 254 13.64 -13.21 14.52
C TYR A 254 12.43 -12.35 14.91
N LEU A 255 11.26 -12.59 14.30
CA LEU A 255 10.06 -11.83 14.61
C LEU A 255 9.59 -12.02 16.06
N GLN A 256 9.72 -13.23 16.61
CA GLN A 256 9.43 -13.47 18.03
C GLN A 256 10.30 -12.57 18.92
N ARG A 257 11.62 -12.50 18.64
CA ARG A 257 12.56 -11.68 19.40
C ARG A 257 12.27 -10.18 19.28
N GLU A 258 11.90 -9.70 18.10
CA GLU A 258 11.71 -8.26 17.87
C GLU A 258 10.31 -7.77 18.27
N ILE A 259 9.26 -8.57 18.07
CA ILE A 259 7.86 -8.13 18.22
C ILE A 259 7.29 -8.47 19.59
N MET A 260 7.59 -9.65 20.15
CA MET A 260 6.99 -10.08 21.42
C MET A 260 7.31 -9.13 22.58
N PRO A 261 8.54 -8.59 22.72
CA PRO A 261 8.83 -7.60 23.78
C PRO A 261 8.01 -6.30 23.66
N GLN A 262 7.46 -6.01 22.47
CA GLN A 262 6.69 -4.80 22.19
C GLN A 262 5.18 -4.99 22.39
N GLU A 263 4.73 -6.17 22.79
CA GLU A 263 3.31 -6.56 22.90
C GLU A 263 2.47 -5.51 23.64
N LYS A 264 2.88 -5.10 24.84
CA LYS A 264 2.14 -4.11 25.64
C LYS A 264 1.96 -2.78 24.91
N ARG A 265 3.00 -2.32 24.20
CA ARG A 265 2.98 -1.07 23.41
C ARG A 265 2.03 -1.22 22.22
N LEU A 266 2.15 -2.31 21.47
CA LEU A 266 1.39 -2.56 20.25
C LEU A 266 -0.10 -2.76 20.55
N LYS A 267 -0.44 -3.61 21.54
CA LYS A 267 -1.82 -3.79 22.01
C LYS A 267 -2.41 -2.49 22.55
N GLY A 268 -1.59 -1.66 23.21
CA GLY A 268 -1.98 -0.33 23.68
C GLY A 268 -2.46 0.60 22.55
N MET A 269 -2.02 0.41 21.30
CA MET A 269 -2.46 1.22 20.15
C MET A 269 -3.94 1.02 19.82
N ARG A 270 -4.53 -0.14 20.17
CA ARG A 270 -5.96 -0.43 19.96
C ARG A 270 -6.87 0.39 20.85
N ASN A 271 -6.41 0.71 22.07
CA ASN A 271 -7.17 1.48 23.05
C ASN A 271 -7.09 3.01 22.82
N GLN A 272 -6.39 3.44 21.77
CA GLN A 272 -6.18 4.85 21.46
C GLN A 272 -7.22 5.35 20.44
N LYS A 273 -7.30 6.68 20.29
CA LYS A 273 -8.26 7.36 19.40
C LYS A 273 -8.11 6.90 17.95
N LEU A 274 -9.19 7.05 17.16
CA LEU A 274 -9.30 6.72 15.72
C LEU A 274 -8.13 7.20 14.82
N GLN A 275 -7.32 8.17 15.25
CA GLN A 275 -6.10 8.60 14.56
C GLN A 275 -4.98 7.55 14.56
N THR A 276 -5.08 6.49 15.37
CA THR A 276 -4.10 5.41 15.39
C THR A 276 -4.20 4.43 14.23
N TYR A 277 -5.33 4.40 13.51
CA TYR A 277 -5.57 3.45 12.41
C TYR A 277 -4.61 3.63 11.22
N THR A 278 -3.97 4.78 11.15
CA THR A 278 -2.98 5.11 10.11
C THR A 278 -1.55 5.01 10.63
N GLN A 279 -1.35 4.71 11.92
CA GLN A 279 -0.01 4.59 12.50
C GLN A 279 0.67 3.30 12.02
N PRO A 280 2.01 3.31 11.86
CA PRO A 280 2.74 2.11 11.47
C PRO A 280 2.46 0.96 12.45
N MET A 281 2.28 -0.24 11.90
CA MET A 281 1.99 -1.46 12.64
C MET A 281 0.61 -1.50 13.31
N TYR A 282 -0.27 -0.50 13.16
CA TYR A 282 -1.60 -0.55 13.78
C TYR A 282 -2.42 -1.77 13.34
N TRP A 283 -2.47 -2.07 12.05
CA TRP A 283 -3.20 -3.21 11.51
C TRP A 283 -2.34 -4.47 11.51
N SER A 284 -1.09 -4.36 11.05
CA SER A 284 -0.24 -5.54 10.87
C SER A 284 0.23 -6.17 12.18
N HIS A 285 0.34 -5.42 13.30
CA HIS A 285 0.71 -6.04 14.59
C HIS A 285 -0.32 -7.07 15.07
N GLN A 286 -1.56 -6.97 14.60
CA GLN A 286 -2.65 -7.82 15.03
C GLN A 286 -2.50 -9.25 14.51
N LEU A 287 -1.60 -9.51 13.55
CA LEU A 287 -1.27 -10.86 13.09
C LEU A 287 -0.45 -11.67 14.11
N PHE A 288 0.19 -11.01 15.09
CA PHE A 288 1.17 -11.66 15.97
C PHE A 288 0.60 -12.18 17.29
N PHE A 289 -0.59 -11.74 17.70
CA PHE A 289 -1.12 -11.98 19.05
C PHE A 289 -2.49 -12.68 19.01
N ASP A 290 -2.72 -13.65 19.90
CA ASP A 290 -3.92 -14.52 19.89
C ASP A 290 -5.20 -13.85 20.44
N ASP A 291 -5.08 -12.81 21.25
CA ASP A 291 -6.21 -12.07 21.85
C ASP A 291 -6.83 -11.07 20.86
N TRP A 292 -6.79 -11.42 19.58
CA TRP A 292 -7.42 -10.63 18.55
C TRP A 292 -8.93 -10.60 18.74
N ASN A 293 -9.50 -9.40 18.66
CA ASN A 293 -10.92 -9.15 18.70
C ASN A 293 -11.20 -8.01 17.71
N PRO A 294 -12.27 -8.03 16.90
CA PRO A 294 -12.61 -6.87 16.10
C PRO A 294 -12.95 -5.71 17.06
N SER A 295 -12.16 -4.64 16.99
CA SER A 295 -12.40 -3.37 17.71
C SER A 295 -13.39 -2.50 16.94
#